data_AF-A0A9D5NJ67-F1
#
_entry.id   AF-A0A9D5NJ67-F1
#
_cell.length_a   1.000
_cell.length_b   1.000
_cell.length_c   1.000
_cell.angle_alpha   90.00
_cell.angle_beta   90.00
_cell.angle_gamma   90.00
#
_symmetry.space_group_name_H-M   'P 1'
#
loop_
_entity.id
_entity.type
_entity.pdbx_description
1 polymer ?
#
loop_
_entity_poly.entity_id
_entity_poly.type
_entity_poly.pdbx_seq_one_letter_code
_entity_poly.pdbx_strand_id
1 'polypeptide(L)'
;MKRIITLLTTAICLWGCEDCVTDYYAQPDIPMYKQLLLKGNVKTVTETIESEFGTNIESYTFDKSGKLIYHSWNGEEWKPTADTRSMLFPWICGTYAYFVFPDDWTKYDNRTETRTFSITENGEVTRNVEKKIEYEWDRSTGRFTKVRCYKNNELVALAGIENGYNIEEYLYYSNGLPHYDFNFAEELCLITELTYDNFDEYSNPLVINISTPNGDVTITRQIEYFK
;
A
#
# COMPACT_ATOMS: atom_id res chain seq x y z
N MET A 1 -51.31 3.55 51.77
CA MET A 1 -50.92 4.93 51.37
C MET A 1 -49.41 5.00 51.34
N LYS A 2 -48.88 5.58 50.25
CA LYS A 2 -47.46 5.79 49.93
C LYS A 2 -46.66 6.41 51.09
N ARG A 3 -45.38 6.03 51.21
CA ARG A 3 -44.17 6.89 51.09
C ARG A 3 -42.93 6.03 51.40
N ILE A 4 -42.15 5.66 50.39
CA ILE A 4 -41.03 6.45 49.81
C ILE A 4 -39.97 6.72 50.87
N ILE A 5 -38.92 5.89 50.87
CA ILE A 5 -37.65 6.17 51.52
C ILE A 5 -36.92 7.17 50.62
N THR A 6 -36.87 8.41 51.08
CA THR A 6 -36.02 9.48 50.56
C THR A 6 -34.61 9.24 51.10
N LEU A 7 -33.66 8.97 50.21
CA LEU A 7 -32.23 9.05 50.50
C LEU A 7 -31.67 10.17 49.62
N LEU A 8 -31.33 11.29 50.26
CA LEU A 8 -30.69 12.43 49.62
C LEU A 8 -29.81 13.12 50.65
N THR A 9 -28.50 12.87 50.57
CA THR A 9 -27.44 13.84 50.89
C THR A 9 -26.12 13.37 50.28
N THR A 10 -25.96 13.78 49.02
CA THR A 10 -24.80 14.47 48.42
C THR A 10 -23.46 14.49 49.18
N ALA A 11 -22.42 13.98 48.51
CA ALA A 11 -21.05 14.53 48.46
C ALA A 11 -20.39 14.00 47.17
N ILE A 12 -20.56 14.70 46.04
CA ILE A 12 -19.53 15.50 45.35
C ILE A 12 -18.18 14.77 45.21
N CYS A 13 -17.98 14.16 44.04
CA CYS A 13 -16.84 14.42 43.17
C CYS A 13 -17.37 14.45 41.73
N LEU A 14 -17.90 15.62 41.34
CA LEU A 14 -17.85 16.05 39.95
C LEU A 14 -16.38 16.33 39.67
N TRP A 15 -15.83 15.71 38.62
CA TRP A 15 -14.90 16.23 37.61
C TRP A 15 -14.21 15.05 36.92
N GLY A 16 -14.45 14.93 35.61
CA GLY A 16 -13.69 14.06 34.71
C GLY A 16 -14.29 12.68 34.44
N CYS A 17 -15.49 12.59 33.85
CA CYS A 17 -15.83 11.40 33.08
C CYS A 17 -15.09 11.50 31.76
N GLU A 18 -14.05 10.68 31.65
CA GLU A 18 -13.38 10.28 30.42
C GLU A 18 -14.41 9.70 29.46
N ASP A 19 -14.99 10.54 28.61
CA ASP A 19 -15.59 10.10 27.36
C ASP A 19 -14.89 10.86 26.23
N CYS A 20 -13.64 10.45 26.00
CA CYS A 20 -12.90 10.72 24.77
C CYS A 20 -13.64 10.05 23.60
N VAL A 21 -14.52 10.80 22.95
CA VAL A 21 -14.95 10.46 21.57
C VAL A 21 -14.33 11.49 20.65
N THR A 22 -13.03 11.36 20.38
CA THR A 22 -12.47 11.87 19.14
C THR A 22 -12.98 10.97 18.04
N ASP A 23 -13.96 11.44 17.26
CA ASP A 23 -14.39 10.79 16.02
C ASP A 23 -13.14 10.55 15.17
N TYR A 24 -12.66 9.30 15.15
CA TYR A 24 -11.62 8.91 14.22
C TYR A 24 -12.21 8.99 12.81
N TYR A 25 -11.55 9.71 11.92
CA TYR A 25 -11.84 9.62 10.49
C TYR A 25 -11.80 8.16 10.03
N ALA A 26 -12.58 7.83 9.01
CA ALA A 26 -12.57 6.50 8.41
C ALA A 26 -11.14 6.14 8.01
N GLN A 27 -10.65 5.01 8.49
CA GLN A 27 -9.27 4.61 8.24
C GLN A 27 -9.13 4.05 6.84
N PRO A 28 -7.96 4.23 6.19
CA PRO A 28 -7.69 3.59 4.91
C PRO A 28 -7.79 2.07 5.03
N ASP A 29 -8.44 1.42 4.07
CA ASP A 29 -8.65 -0.05 4.09
C ASP A 29 -7.32 -0.81 4.19
N ILE A 30 -6.32 -0.29 3.47
CA ILE A 30 -4.93 -0.69 3.61
C ILE A 30 -4.27 0.34 4.54
N PRO A 31 -3.77 -0.05 5.74
CA PRO A 31 -3.18 0.91 6.67
C PRO A 31 -2.12 1.77 6.01
N MET A 32 -2.22 3.10 6.13
CA MET A 32 -1.31 4.06 5.49
C MET A 32 0.16 3.78 5.86
N TYR A 33 0.40 3.34 7.08
CA TYR A 33 1.71 2.93 7.56
C TYR A 33 2.34 1.79 6.73
N LYS A 34 1.52 0.87 6.19
CA LYS A 34 1.95 -0.18 5.25
C LYS A 34 2.19 0.38 3.85
N GLN A 35 1.32 1.26 3.37
CA GLN A 35 1.47 1.91 2.07
C GLN A 35 2.77 2.72 1.97
N LEU A 36 3.20 3.33 3.07
CA LEU A 36 4.44 4.10 3.14
C LEU A 36 5.68 3.26 3.47
N LEU A 37 5.53 1.94 3.66
CA LEU A 37 6.61 1.00 4.03
C LEU A 37 7.35 1.41 5.33
N LEU A 38 6.63 1.93 6.31
CA LEU A 38 7.22 2.48 7.53
C LEU A 38 7.56 1.39 8.56
N LYS A 39 8.55 1.70 9.41
CA LYS A 39 9.01 0.97 10.59
C LYS A 39 9.19 1.95 11.75
N GLY A 40 9.13 1.45 12.99
CA GLY A 40 9.23 2.29 14.19
C GLY A 40 7.95 3.06 14.53
N ASN A 41 7.90 3.70 15.71
CA ASN A 41 6.69 4.39 16.15
C ASN A 41 6.61 5.80 15.52
N VAL A 42 6.27 5.87 14.23
CA VAL A 42 6.24 7.11 13.44
C VAL A 42 5.07 8.00 13.88
N LYS A 43 5.38 9.27 14.07
CA LYS A 43 4.42 10.35 14.38
C LYS A 43 4.02 11.10 13.13
N THR A 44 4.99 11.54 12.31
CA THR A 44 4.72 12.25 11.05
C THR A 44 5.64 11.78 9.95
N VAL A 45 5.15 11.87 8.72
CA VAL A 45 5.96 11.74 7.50
C VAL A 45 5.59 12.88 6.57
N THR A 46 6.60 13.55 6.03
CA THR A 46 6.44 14.47 4.90
C THR A 46 7.25 13.93 3.73
N GLU A 47 6.59 13.68 2.61
CA GLU A 47 7.18 13.24 1.35
C GLU A 47 7.26 14.43 0.39
N THR A 48 8.46 14.77 -0.05
CA THR A 48 8.68 15.66 -1.20
C THR A 48 8.88 14.81 -2.43
N ILE A 49 8.01 14.96 -3.42
CA ILE A 49 7.92 14.10 -4.60
C ILE A 49 8.32 14.93 -5.81
N GLU A 50 9.48 14.62 -6.39
CA GLU A 50 10.03 15.30 -7.55
C GLU A 50 9.84 14.44 -8.79
N SER A 51 9.34 15.05 -9.87
CA SER A 51 9.10 14.39 -11.16
C SER A 51 9.27 15.40 -12.30
N GLU A 52 9.20 14.93 -13.55
CA GLU A 52 9.21 15.82 -14.73
C GLU A 52 8.04 16.82 -14.74
N PHE A 53 6.93 16.52 -14.06
CA PHE A 53 5.75 17.39 -13.97
C PHE A 53 5.83 18.42 -12.83
N GLY A 54 6.92 18.41 -12.06
CA GLY A 54 7.17 19.32 -10.95
C GLY A 54 7.27 18.61 -9.60
N THR A 55 7.30 19.44 -8.55
CA THR A 55 7.43 19.00 -7.16
C THR A 55 6.08 19.04 -6.48
N ASN A 56 5.70 17.94 -5.84
CA ASN A 56 4.56 17.85 -4.94
C ASN A 56 5.03 17.57 -3.51
N ILE A 57 4.22 17.93 -2.53
CA ILE A 57 4.47 17.63 -1.12
C ILE A 57 3.24 16.93 -0.54
N GLU A 58 3.45 15.77 0.05
CA GLU A 58 2.44 15.01 0.76
C GLU A 58 2.82 14.90 2.24
N SER A 59 1.86 15.01 3.15
CA SER A 59 2.15 14.91 4.59
C SER A 59 1.12 14.07 5.32
N TYR A 60 1.60 13.30 6.28
CA TYR A 60 0.82 12.35 7.07
C TYR A 60 1.12 12.52 8.55
N THR A 61 0.09 12.48 9.40
CA THR A 61 0.26 12.33 10.85
C THR A 61 -0.46 11.10 11.34
N PHE A 62 0.21 10.37 12.21
CA PHE A 62 -0.29 9.18 12.87
C PHE A 62 -0.49 9.43 14.36
N ASP A 63 -1.37 8.67 14.98
CA ASP A 63 -1.36 8.50 16.43
C ASP A 63 -0.41 7.39 16.90
N LYS A 64 -0.33 7.20 18.21
CA LYS A 64 0.53 6.19 18.85
C LYS A 64 0.18 4.73 18.51
N SER A 65 -1.01 4.47 17.96
CA SER A 65 -1.43 3.16 17.45
C SER A 65 -1.16 2.98 15.95
N GLY A 66 -0.56 3.98 15.30
CA GLY A 66 -0.22 3.95 13.88
C GLY A 66 -1.40 4.20 12.93
N LYS A 67 -2.54 4.68 13.44
CA LYS A 67 -3.68 5.06 12.57
C LYS A 67 -3.49 6.47 12.04
N LEU A 68 -4.00 6.71 10.83
CA LEU A 68 -3.87 7.98 10.13
C LEU A 68 -4.90 8.97 10.68
N ILE A 69 -4.42 10.13 11.14
CA ILE A 69 -5.27 11.20 11.69
C ILE A 69 -5.20 12.51 10.90
N TYR A 70 -4.22 12.64 10.01
CA TYR A 70 -4.05 13.81 9.15
C TYR A 70 -3.43 13.40 7.82
N HIS A 71 -3.91 13.99 6.72
CA HIS A 71 -3.36 13.84 5.38
C HIS A 71 -3.45 15.18 4.64
N SER A 72 -2.39 15.58 3.95
CA SER A 72 -2.43 16.73 3.06
C SER A 72 -1.62 16.52 1.79
N TRP A 73 -2.06 17.20 0.72
CA TRP A 73 -1.46 17.20 -0.60
C TRP A 73 -1.27 18.65 -1.06
N ASN A 74 -0.02 19.07 -1.32
CA ASN A 74 0.34 20.43 -1.71
C ASN A 74 -0.26 21.52 -0.80
N GLY A 75 -0.35 21.22 0.50
CA GLY A 75 -0.92 22.12 1.51
C GLY A 75 -2.45 22.11 1.62
N GLU A 76 -3.16 21.38 0.74
CA GLU A 76 -4.59 21.13 0.89
C GLU A 76 -4.81 19.94 1.83
N GLU A 77 -5.61 20.13 2.87
CA GLU A 77 -5.92 19.09 3.85
C GLU A 77 -7.09 18.23 3.40
N TRP A 78 -6.90 16.91 3.49
CA TRP A 78 -7.90 15.92 3.14
C TRP A 78 -8.25 15.10 4.37
N LYS A 79 -9.56 14.92 4.60
CA LYS A 79 -10.02 14.01 5.65
C LYS A 79 -9.74 12.57 5.22
N PRO A 80 -9.04 11.76 6.05
CA PRO A 80 -8.85 10.36 5.75
C PRO A 80 -10.18 9.64 5.52
N THR A 81 -10.23 8.87 4.44
CA THR A 81 -11.30 7.93 4.09
C THR A 81 -10.72 6.52 3.88
N ALA A 82 -11.60 5.53 3.76
CA ALA A 82 -11.26 4.16 3.34
C ALA A 82 -10.43 4.11 2.05
N ASP A 83 -10.67 5.06 1.14
CA ASP A 83 -10.03 5.16 -0.17
C ASP A 83 -8.71 5.95 -0.16
N THR A 84 -8.30 6.52 0.98
CA THR A 84 -7.04 7.28 1.04
C THR A 84 -5.87 6.37 0.65
N ARG A 85 -5.06 6.84 -0.30
CA ARG A 85 -3.83 6.16 -0.72
C ARG A 85 -2.65 7.13 -0.69
N SER A 86 -1.47 6.64 -0.32
CA SER A 86 -0.24 7.41 -0.48
C SER A 86 0.11 7.52 -1.96
N MET A 87 0.82 8.57 -2.38
CA MET A 87 1.38 8.61 -3.73
C MET A 87 2.31 7.45 -4.02
N LEU A 88 3.02 6.89 -3.03
CA LEU A 88 3.86 5.71 -3.23
C LEU A 88 3.06 4.46 -3.67
N PHE A 89 1.78 4.38 -3.29
CA PHE A 89 0.98 3.17 -3.36
C PHE A 89 0.88 2.55 -4.77
N PRO A 90 0.64 3.32 -5.85
CA PRO A 90 0.54 2.78 -7.20
C PRO A 90 1.82 2.08 -7.69
N TRP A 91 2.98 2.36 -7.10
CA TRP A 91 4.26 1.76 -7.47
C TRP A 91 4.66 0.57 -6.59
N ILE A 92 3.84 0.21 -5.60
CA ILE A 92 4.10 -0.93 -4.72
C ILE A 92 2.89 -1.86 -4.56
N CYS A 93 1.72 -1.49 -5.07
CA CYS A 93 0.48 -2.22 -4.78
C CYS A 93 0.45 -3.62 -5.38
N GLY A 94 1.21 -3.89 -6.46
CA GLY A 94 1.35 -5.22 -7.04
C GLY A 94 2.37 -6.13 -6.33
N THR A 95 3.08 -5.61 -5.32
CA THR A 95 4.24 -6.31 -4.73
C THR A 95 3.89 -7.18 -3.53
N TYR A 96 2.73 -7.03 -2.88
CA TYR A 96 2.38 -7.84 -1.69
C TYR A 96 0.93 -8.35 -1.74
N ALA A 97 0.71 -9.55 -1.22
CA ALA A 97 -0.61 -10.18 -1.15
C ALA A 97 -1.60 -9.36 -0.31
N TYR A 98 -1.16 -8.66 0.74
CA TYR A 98 -2.05 -7.81 1.53
C TYR A 98 -2.52 -6.54 0.80
N PHE A 99 -1.83 -6.14 -0.28
CA PHE A 99 -2.26 -5.06 -1.16
C PHE A 99 -3.15 -5.58 -2.29
N VAL A 100 -2.77 -6.69 -2.92
CA VAL A 100 -3.49 -7.27 -4.06
C VAL A 100 -4.78 -7.98 -3.62
N PHE A 101 -4.75 -8.65 -2.45
CA PHE A 101 -5.84 -9.47 -1.92
C PHE A 101 -6.15 -9.12 -0.44
N PRO A 102 -6.52 -7.86 -0.13
CA PRO A 102 -6.65 -7.38 1.26
C PRO A 102 -7.67 -8.18 2.10
N ASP A 103 -8.70 -8.73 1.48
CA ASP A 103 -9.76 -9.48 2.17
C ASP A 103 -9.41 -10.96 2.45
N ASP A 104 -8.43 -11.50 1.72
CA ASP A 104 -8.20 -12.93 1.58
C ASP A 104 -6.80 -13.37 2.01
N TRP A 105 -5.81 -12.47 2.00
CA TRP A 105 -4.40 -12.80 2.24
C TRP A 105 -4.14 -13.43 3.61
N THR A 106 -4.98 -13.14 4.61
CA THR A 106 -4.89 -13.75 5.95
C THR A 106 -5.56 -15.11 6.03
N LYS A 107 -6.42 -15.49 5.08
CA LYS A 107 -7.21 -16.74 5.11
C LYS A 107 -6.58 -17.82 4.24
N TYR A 108 -5.99 -17.42 3.13
CA TYR A 108 -5.35 -18.30 2.15
C TYR A 108 -3.86 -17.95 2.00
N ASP A 109 -3.11 -18.83 1.36
CA ASP A 109 -1.68 -18.64 1.00
C ASP A 109 -1.46 -18.67 -0.52
N ASN A 110 -2.53 -18.77 -1.30
CA ASN A 110 -2.49 -18.81 -2.75
C ASN A 110 -3.77 -18.23 -3.38
N ARG A 111 -3.65 -17.80 -4.63
CA ARG A 111 -4.78 -17.36 -5.46
C ARG A 111 -4.47 -17.51 -6.93
N THR A 112 -5.51 -17.80 -7.71
CA THR A 112 -5.45 -17.77 -9.16
C THR A 112 -6.42 -16.73 -9.68
N GLU A 113 -5.93 -15.81 -10.50
CA GLU A 113 -6.77 -14.90 -11.29
C GLU A 113 -6.80 -15.32 -12.74
N THR A 114 -7.99 -15.39 -13.33
CA THR A 114 -8.17 -15.64 -14.76
C THR A 114 -8.94 -14.48 -15.39
N ARG A 115 -8.43 -13.94 -16.49
CA ARG A 115 -9.07 -12.88 -17.28
C ARG A 115 -8.99 -13.22 -18.76
N THR A 116 -10.07 -12.99 -19.49
CA THR A 116 -10.08 -13.12 -20.96
C THR A 116 -10.10 -11.73 -21.58
N PHE A 117 -9.19 -11.47 -22.51
CA PHE A 117 -9.16 -10.22 -23.27
C PHE A 117 -9.31 -10.49 -24.76
N SER A 118 -10.04 -9.59 -25.42
CA SER A 118 -10.26 -9.62 -26.85
C SER A 118 -9.21 -8.80 -27.56
N ILE A 119 -8.58 -9.38 -28.59
CA ILE A 119 -7.71 -8.67 -29.51
C ILE A 119 -8.55 -8.24 -30.70
N THR A 120 -8.51 -6.96 -30.99
CA THR A 120 -9.34 -6.31 -32.01
C THR A 120 -8.45 -5.76 -33.11
N GLU A 121 -8.71 -6.13 -34.37
CA GLU A 121 -8.05 -5.55 -35.54
C GLU A 121 -9.11 -4.90 -36.42
N ASN A 122 -8.89 -3.66 -36.83
CA ASN A 122 -9.84 -2.87 -37.62
C ASN A 122 -11.25 -2.77 -37.01
N GLY A 123 -11.37 -2.81 -35.68
CA GLY A 123 -12.65 -2.76 -34.97
C GLY A 123 -13.38 -4.10 -34.85
N GLU A 124 -12.83 -5.18 -35.39
CA GLU A 124 -13.37 -6.53 -35.25
C GLU A 124 -12.52 -7.37 -34.29
N VAL A 125 -13.17 -8.13 -33.40
CA VAL A 125 -12.47 -9.06 -32.51
C VAL A 125 -11.94 -10.23 -33.33
N THR A 126 -10.62 -10.34 -33.46
CA THR A 126 -9.95 -11.38 -34.24
C THR A 126 -9.63 -12.61 -33.42
N ARG A 127 -9.36 -12.45 -32.13
CA ARG A 127 -9.10 -13.57 -31.20
C ARG A 127 -9.37 -13.18 -29.76
N ASN A 128 -9.77 -14.15 -28.95
CA ASN A 128 -9.77 -14.02 -27.50
C ASN A 128 -8.54 -14.71 -26.92
N VAL A 129 -7.94 -14.11 -25.91
CA VAL A 129 -6.80 -14.65 -25.20
C VAL A 129 -7.16 -14.77 -23.74
N GLU A 130 -6.96 -15.97 -23.18
CA GLU A 130 -7.05 -16.19 -21.74
C GLU A 130 -5.71 -15.87 -21.09
N LYS A 131 -5.75 -15.09 -20.02
CA LYS A 131 -4.65 -14.82 -19.12
C LYS A 131 -4.95 -15.45 -17.78
N LYS A 132 -4.00 -16.22 -17.26
CA LYS A 132 -4.07 -16.78 -15.91
C LYS A 132 -2.83 -16.35 -15.13
N ILE A 133 -3.01 -15.88 -13.90
CA ILE A 133 -1.91 -15.58 -12.99
C ILE A 133 -2.09 -16.38 -11.71
N GLU A 134 -1.07 -17.15 -11.35
CA GLU A 134 -1.02 -17.92 -10.12
C GLU A 134 -0.11 -17.21 -9.12
N TYR A 135 -0.61 -17.02 -7.91
CA TYR A 135 0.09 -16.40 -6.79
C TYR A 135 0.18 -17.39 -5.62
N GLU A 136 1.32 -17.43 -4.96
CA GLU A 136 1.49 -18.00 -3.61
C GLU A 136 2.24 -16.98 -2.74
N TRP A 137 1.95 -16.93 -1.44
CA TRP A 137 2.59 -15.99 -0.52
C TRP A 137 2.83 -16.55 0.88
N ASP A 138 3.85 -16.01 1.54
CA ASP A 138 4.07 -16.21 2.97
C ASP A 138 3.02 -15.42 3.76
N ARG A 139 2.17 -16.12 4.53
CA ARG A 139 1.08 -15.49 5.30
C ARG A 139 1.54 -14.57 6.42
N SER A 140 2.77 -14.70 6.91
CA SER A 140 3.27 -13.86 8.01
C SER A 140 3.72 -12.48 7.52
N THR A 141 4.21 -12.42 6.28
CA THR A 141 4.75 -11.21 5.68
C THR A 141 3.90 -10.65 4.54
N GLY A 142 3.02 -11.48 3.95
CA GLY A 142 2.30 -11.20 2.72
C GLY A 142 3.17 -11.12 1.47
N ARG A 143 4.45 -11.54 1.56
CA ARG A 143 5.36 -11.58 0.41
C ARG A 143 4.99 -12.72 -0.51
N PHE A 144 4.92 -12.44 -1.80
CA PHE A 144 4.77 -13.47 -2.81
C PHE A 144 6.00 -14.37 -2.84
N THR A 145 5.75 -15.67 -2.75
CA THR A 145 6.74 -16.74 -2.88
C THR A 145 6.64 -17.42 -4.25
N LYS A 146 5.62 -17.09 -5.02
CA LYS A 146 5.43 -17.53 -6.40
C LYS A 146 4.51 -16.56 -7.12
N VAL A 147 4.92 -16.12 -8.32
CA VAL A 147 4.04 -15.46 -9.29
C VAL A 147 4.30 -16.05 -10.67
N ARG A 148 3.29 -16.69 -11.27
CA ARG A 148 3.39 -17.33 -12.60
C ARG A 148 2.30 -16.82 -13.52
N CYS A 149 2.66 -16.34 -14.70
CA CYS A 149 1.72 -15.87 -15.71
C CYS A 149 1.61 -16.87 -16.86
N TYR A 150 0.39 -17.08 -17.33
CA TYR A 150 0.07 -17.94 -18.46
C TYR A 150 -0.79 -17.19 -19.48
N LYS A 151 -0.58 -17.47 -20.76
CA LYS A 151 -1.38 -16.99 -21.89
C LYS A 151 -1.88 -18.20 -22.66
N ASN A 152 -3.20 -18.41 -22.74
CA ASN A 152 -3.81 -19.62 -23.31
C ASN A 152 -3.22 -20.93 -22.74
N ASN A 153 -3.03 -20.98 -21.41
CA ASN A 153 -2.39 -22.07 -20.67
C ASN A 153 -0.89 -22.31 -20.94
N GLU A 154 -0.25 -21.50 -21.78
CA GLU A 154 1.20 -21.53 -21.96
C GLU A 154 1.87 -20.58 -20.97
N LEU A 155 2.89 -21.05 -20.25
CA LEU A 155 3.65 -20.24 -19.32
C LEU A 155 4.42 -19.15 -20.10
N VAL A 156 4.30 -17.90 -19.68
CA VAL A 156 4.90 -16.74 -20.32
C VAL A 156 5.85 -16.03 -19.37
N ALA A 157 7.05 -15.73 -19.85
CA ALA A 157 8.03 -14.94 -19.11
C ALA A 157 7.69 -13.44 -19.19
N LEU A 158 8.18 -12.69 -18.21
CA LEU A 158 8.27 -11.24 -18.32
C LEU A 158 9.16 -10.84 -19.49
N ALA A 159 8.67 -9.93 -20.32
CA ALA A 159 9.42 -9.41 -21.45
C ALA A 159 10.68 -8.68 -20.97
N GLY A 160 11.81 -8.92 -21.64
CA GLY A 160 13.08 -8.23 -21.34
C GLY A 160 13.85 -8.76 -20.13
N ILE A 161 13.37 -9.80 -19.45
CA ILE A 161 14.06 -10.41 -18.30
C ILE A 161 14.45 -11.86 -18.63
N GLU A 162 15.75 -12.14 -18.58
CA GLU A 162 16.26 -13.51 -18.70
C GLU A 162 15.72 -14.36 -17.54
N ASN A 163 15.14 -15.53 -17.83
CA ASN A 163 14.44 -16.36 -16.84
C ASN A 163 13.29 -15.64 -16.10
N GLY A 164 12.63 -14.66 -16.75
CA GLY A 164 11.48 -13.90 -16.21
C GLY A 164 10.20 -14.72 -15.94
N TYR A 165 10.29 -16.05 -15.82
CA TYR A 165 9.21 -16.92 -15.41
C TYR A 165 9.02 -16.96 -13.89
N ASN A 166 10.08 -16.71 -13.11
CA ASN A 166 10.07 -16.69 -11.64
C ASN A 166 10.07 -15.25 -11.12
N ILE A 167 8.93 -14.57 -11.27
CA ILE A 167 8.81 -13.13 -11.02
C ILE A 167 9.15 -12.76 -9.57
N GLU A 168 8.79 -13.61 -8.60
CA GLU A 168 9.07 -13.41 -7.18
C GLU A 168 10.55 -13.23 -6.84
N GLU A 169 11.47 -13.76 -7.65
CA GLU A 169 12.91 -13.63 -7.45
C GLU A 169 13.38 -12.17 -7.64
N TYR A 170 12.56 -11.35 -8.29
CA TYR A 170 12.86 -9.95 -8.61
C TYR A 170 12.06 -8.97 -7.76
N LEU A 171 10.93 -9.39 -7.16
CA LEU A 171 10.00 -8.48 -6.47
C LEU A 171 10.61 -7.73 -5.28
N TYR A 172 11.65 -8.27 -4.64
CA TYR A 172 12.15 -7.74 -3.38
C TYR A 172 13.68 -7.70 -3.29
N TYR A 173 14.18 -6.72 -2.54
CA TYR A 173 15.54 -6.76 -2.00
C TYR A 173 15.67 -7.78 -0.85
N SER A 174 16.90 -8.07 -0.41
CA SER A 174 17.14 -8.96 0.74
C SER A 174 16.60 -8.42 2.07
N ASN A 175 16.59 -7.09 2.25
CA ASN A 175 15.89 -6.43 3.36
C ASN A 175 14.36 -6.48 3.21
N GLY A 176 13.91 -6.88 2.02
CA GLY A 176 12.56 -7.17 1.62
C GLY A 176 11.62 -5.99 1.50
N LEU A 177 12.20 -4.82 1.22
CA LEU A 177 11.52 -3.76 0.48
C LEU A 177 11.22 -4.25 -0.96
N PRO A 178 10.16 -3.73 -1.60
CA PRO A 178 9.93 -3.94 -3.03
C PRO A 178 11.16 -3.56 -3.84
N HIS A 179 11.37 -4.18 -4.98
CA HIS A 179 12.42 -3.81 -5.92
C HIS A 179 11.82 -3.56 -7.30
N TYR A 180 10.93 -4.45 -7.74
CA TYR A 180 10.16 -4.25 -8.95
C TYR A 180 8.67 -4.40 -8.67
N ASP A 181 7.87 -3.54 -9.30
CA ASP A 181 6.42 -3.72 -9.41
C ASP A 181 6.06 -4.02 -10.88
N PHE A 182 5.17 -5.00 -11.05
CA PHE A 182 4.79 -5.54 -12.36
C PHE A 182 3.30 -5.34 -12.62
N ASN A 183 2.96 -4.55 -13.64
CA ASN A 183 1.60 -4.44 -14.15
C ASN A 183 1.22 -5.50 -15.19
N PHE A 184 0.31 -6.40 -14.81
CA PHE A 184 -0.20 -7.48 -15.65
C PHE A 184 -1.43 -7.09 -16.49
N ALA A 185 -1.44 -5.95 -17.19
CA ALA A 185 -2.55 -5.56 -18.08
C ALA A 185 -2.65 -6.42 -19.38
N GLU A 186 -2.09 -5.99 -20.51
CA GLU A 186 -2.44 -6.53 -21.84
C GLU A 186 -1.31 -7.37 -22.49
N GLU A 187 -0.11 -6.82 -22.61
CA GLU A 187 1.12 -7.56 -22.93
C GLU A 187 2.10 -7.36 -21.77
N LEU A 188 2.63 -8.43 -21.19
CA LEU A 188 3.58 -8.36 -20.07
C LEU A 188 4.78 -7.47 -20.44
N CYS A 189 5.24 -6.47 -19.68
CA CYS A 189 4.77 -5.77 -18.50
C CYS A 189 5.63 -4.48 -18.38
N LEU A 190 5.03 -3.32 -18.08
CA LEU A 190 5.83 -2.14 -17.68
C LEU A 190 6.49 -2.45 -16.34
N ILE A 191 7.81 -2.33 -16.30
CA ILE A 191 8.61 -2.55 -15.10
C ILE A 191 8.76 -1.21 -14.40
N THR A 192 8.25 -1.11 -13.18
CA THR A 192 8.65 -0.02 -12.28
C THR A 192 9.76 -0.53 -11.40
N GLU A 193 10.91 0.12 -11.42
CA GLU A 193 12.03 -0.16 -10.53
C GLU A 193 12.02 0.80 -9.35
N LEU A 194 12.21 0.28 -8.14
CA LEU A 194 12.34 1.06 -6.93
C LEU A 194 13.74 0.85 -6.34
N THR A 195 14.44 1.94 -6.08
CA THR A 195 15.72 1.96 -5.36
C THR A 195 15.60 2.82 -4.11
N TYR A 196 16.38 2.49 -3.08
CA TYR A 196 16.22 3.04 -1.74
C TYR A 196 17.56 3.46 -1.17
N ASP A 197 17.64 4.70 -0.68
CA ASP A 197 18.85 5.30 -0.15
C ASP A 197 18.60 6.03 1.17
N ASN A 198 19.71 6.37 1.84
CA ASN A 198 19.74 7.19 3.06
C ASN A 198 18.82 6.66 4.17
N PHE A 199 19.07 5.45 4.67
CA PHE A 199 18.25 4.85 5.72
C PHE A 199 18.43 5.53 7.08
N ASP A 200 17.35 5.68 7.84
CA ASP A 200 17.38 6.16 9.23
C ASP A 200 17.66 5.04 10.26
N GLU A 201 17.64 5.38 11.56
CA GLU A 201 17.93 4.42 12.63
C GLU A 201 16.92 3.24 12.73
N TYR A 202 15.73 3.37 12.14
CA TYR A 202 14.72 2.31 12.07
C TYR A 202 14.76 1.54 10.74
N SER A 203 15.76 1.81 9.89
CA SER A 203 15.89 1.24 8.55
C SER A 203 14.70 1.59 7.65
N ASN A 204 14.12 2.79 7.82
CA ASN A 204 13.25 3.39 6.82
C ASN A 204 14.10 4.13 5.78
N PRO A 205 13.82 3.97 4.48
CA PRO A 205 14.51 4.74 3.45
C PRO A 205 14.08 6.20 3.53
N LEU A 206 15.03 7.14 3.50
CA LEU A 206 14.72 8.57 3.41
C LEU A 206 14.68 9.08 1.97
N VAL A 207 15.22 8.30 1.02
CA VAL A 207 15.11 8.58 -0.42
C VAL A 207 14.62 7.32 -1.12
N ILE A 208 13.62 7.46 -1.99
CA ILE A 208 13.11 6.41 -2.87
C ILE A 208 13.16 6.93 -4.29
N ASN A 209 13.90 6.28 -5.18
CA ASN A 209 13.87 6.58 -6.60
C ASN A 209 13.04 5.53 -7.31
N ILE A 210 12.13 6.00 -8.16
CA ILE A 210 11.15 5.18 -8.88
C ILE A 210 11.38 5.44 -10.36
N SER A 211 11.89 4.44 -11.07
CA SER A 211 12.08 4.50 -12.52
C SER A 211 10.92 3.80 -13.20
N THR A 212 10.14 4.57 -13.98
CA THR A 212 9.02 4.05 -14.77
C THR A 212 9.30 4.27 -16.25
N PRO A 213 8.64 3.54 -17.16
CA PRO A 213 8.72 3.82 -18.59
C PRO A 213 8.22 5.22 -18.98
N ASN A 214 7.49 5.90 -18.10
CA ASN A 214 6.95 7.24 -18.30
C ASN A 214 7.80 8.33 -17.62
N GLY A 215 8.95 7.99 -17.06
CA GLY A 215 9.84 8.92 -16.38
C GLY A 215 10.15 8.54 -14.95
N ASP A 216 11.11 9.26 -14.39
CA ASP A 216 11.64 9.02 -13.05
C ASP A 216 10.96 9.92 -12.02
N VAL A 217 10.72 9.35 -10.84
CA VAL A 217 10.19 10.04 -9.67
C VAL A 217 11.12 9.83 -8.50
N THR A 218 11.45 10.90 -7.77
CA THR A 218 12.22 10.82 -6.53
C THR A 218 11.34 11.25 -5.36
N ILE A 219 11.28 10.43 -4.32
CA ILE A 219 10.58 10.74 -3.07
C ILE A 219 11.61 10.92 -1.97
N THR A 220 11.70 12.13 -1.42
CA THR A 220 12.51 12.43 -0.23
C THR A 220 11.60 12.53 0.99
N ARG A 221 11.97 11.84 2.08
CA ARG A 221 11.16 11.74 3.29
C ARG A 221 11.78 12.47 4.46
N GLN A 222 10.93 13.13 5.23
CA GLN A 222 11.22 13.59 6.58
C GLN A 222 10.29 12.83 7.53
N ILE A 223 10.87 12.11 8.49
CA ILE A 223 10.13 11.24 9.41
C ILE A 223 10.37 11.72 10.84
N GLU A 224 9.29 11.96 11.59
CA GLU A 224 9.37 12.16 13.04
C GLU A 224 8.82 10.94 13.77
N TYR A 225 9.44 10.60 14.90
CA TYR A 225 9.01 9.50 15.76
C TYR A 225 8.41 10.03 17.08
N PHE A 226 7.52 9.23 17.67
CA PHE A 226 7.12 9.45 19.04
C PHE A 226 8.31 9.21 19.98
N LYS A 227 8.48 10.11 20.96
CA LYS A 227 9.43 9.96 22.06
C LYS A 227 8.91 9.00 23.13
#